data_AF-A0A5H2Y244-F1
#
_entry.id   AF-A0A5H2Y244-F1
#
_cell.length_a   1.000
_cell.length_b   1.000
_cell.length_c   1.000
_cell.angle_alpha   90.00
_cell.angle_beta   90.00
_cell.angle_gamma   90.00
#
_symmetry.space_group_name_H-M   'P 1'
#
loop_
_entity.id
_entity.type
_entity.pdbx_description
1 polymer ?
#
loop_
_entity_poly.entity_id
_entity_poly.type
_entity_poly.pdbx_seq_one_letter_code
_entity_poly.pdbx_strand_id
1 'polypeptide(L)'
;MKKPLSVYFAAALTLSGLTHAISAHAQPLIFDTQVKVVTANLWHDLSAKAHYYEAGVAEFKHLDADIIFTQEADGASARLANDLGMYLWQGSYAASSMGILSKFPIKQVIDTDATGSHIGAVLDINGRDVVVWSNHWNYKQYVSYDARGGNGTTWAARKHCQAVSGSNELDALNDSSQRPIQAASLVQSLKPYIEQGIPVIAGGDTNEPSGLDWTAATANMFDHKGTVYDFKSHRIVRAGGLTDSYRKLYPNPVTHPGVSWPFRQEDSWTKGSTYIKECGRALDDRDRIDFIYYSQQVEGISLQSAAFVGPRFNTYFSGPDGQDPHHNWQDPYVGRLVNSETQEPEYGIYDFPSDHLWYQTSFIIKTPSDKSTSVSLDNNAKFDNVLLSVAGTDLQVTFTLNNSQYMGTDIDYSVNVSTKSAAPSDQSGGSVSITSNQYNQQISLIIPKRFLTSQFENNDIQLRLFHNNGASPRVDAVHDLSWPEINAMIDLGATTNTNIRASKAVYGVNESIVANFSNAPGNAKDWIGIYYKGNPSDGSVYSIDWQYIDGQTSGKRTFTGLKAGEYLLRLFENNGYKLLAQTSFVVE
;
A
#
# COMPACT_ATOMS: atom_id res chain seq x y z
N MET A 1 96.97 -5.41 26.56
CA MET A 1 96.20 -4.60 27.54
C MET A 1 94.76 -5.11 27.57
N LYS A 2 94.31 -5.57 28.77
CA LYS A 2 92.94 -5.81 29.32
C LYS A 2 91.91 -6.56 28.44
N LYS A 3 91.22 -7.64 28.82
CA LYS A 3 91.21 -8.75 29.80
C LYS A 3 90.16 -9.77 29.25
N PRO A 4 90.10 -11.04 29.70
CA PRO A 4 89.63 -12.18 28.90
C PRO A 4 88.15 -12.54 29.12
N LEU A 5 87.53 -13.27 28.19
CA LEU A 5 86.29 -14.02 28.44
C LEU A 5 86.49 -15.52 28.16
N SER A 6 86.65 -16.27 29.25
CA SER A 6 86.55 -17.73 29.39
C SER A 6 85.07 -18.14 29.31
N VAL A 7 84.64 -19.02 28.40
CA VAL A 7 84.74 -20.49 28.32
C VAL A 7 83.73 -21.25 29.20
N TYR A 8 82.76 -21.94 28.57
CA TYR A 8 82.62 -23.42 28.50
C TYR A 8 81.19 -23.87 28.10
N PHE A 9 81.19 -24.74 27.08
CA PHE A 9 80.34 -25.89 26.75
C PHE A 9 78.87 -26.02 27.20
N ALA A 10 78.12 -26.45 26.17
CA ALA A 10 76.74 -26.91 26.12
C ALA A 10 76.32 -27.96 27.16
N ALA A 11 75.07 -27.81 27.62
CA ALA A 11 74.21 -28.91 28.05
C ALA A 11 72.82 -28.69 27.43
N ALA A 12 72.29 -29.70 26.74
CA ALA A 12 70.94 -29.70 26.21
C ALA A 12 69.94 -30.04 27.32
N LEU A 13 68.86 -29.27 27.44
CA LEU A 13 67.65 -29.70 28.13
C LEU A 13 66.41 -29.16 27.38
N THR A 14 65.46 -30.07 27.23
CA THR A 14 64.18 -30.02 26.52
C THR A 14 63.29 -28.83 26.89
N LEU A 15 62.73 -28.14 25.89
CA LEU A 15 61.55 -27.29 26.07
C LEU A 15 60.35 -27.92 25.35
N SER A 16 59.31 -28.15 26.16
CA SER A 16 57.98 -28.63 25.83
C SER A 16 57.33 -27.86 24.68
N GLY A 17 56.68 -28.59 23.77
CA GLY A 17 55.90 -28.03 22.68
C GLY A 17 54.70 -27.23 23.20
N LEU A 18 54.67 -25.94 22.86
CA LEU A 18 53.46 -25.13 22.80
C LEU A 18 52.83 -25.33 21.42
N THR A 19 51.84 -26.21 21.33
CA THR A 19 50.92 -26.25 20.19
C THR A 19 50.13 -24.94 20.18
N HIS A 20 50.48 -24.03 19.27
CA HIS A 20 49.61 -22.91 18.91
C HIS A 20 48.41 -23.50 18.16
N ALA A 21 47.28 -23.63 18.86
CA ALA A 21 46.00 -23.84 18.22
C ALA A 21 45.71 -22.61 17.35
N ILE A 22 45.84 -22.77 16.03
CA ILE A 22 45.32 -21.81 15.06
C ILE A 22 43.81 -21.88 15.23
N SER A 23 43.22 -20.87 15.88
CA SER A 23 41.78 -20.68 15.87
C SER A 23 41.37 -20.37 14.44
N ALA A 24 40.85 -21.37 13.74
CA ALA A 24 40.13 -21.19 12.49
C ALA A 24 38.95 -20.25 12.79
N HIS A 25 39.09 -18.98 12.42
CA HIS A 25 37.97 -18.04 12.46
C HIS A 25 36.95 -18.58 11.47
N ALA A 26 35.90 -19.24 11.97
CA ALA A 26 34.75 -19.60 11.15
C ALA A 26 34.27 -18.31 10.46
N GLN A 27 34.18 -18.33 9.14
CA GLN A 27 33.62 -17.18 8.42
C GLN A 27 32.21 -16.93 8.98
N PRO A 28 31.87 -15.66 9.26
CA PRO A 28 30.53 -15.34 9.74
C PRO A 28 29.51 -15.86 8.73
N LEU A 29 28.45 -16.50 9.23
CA LEU A 29 27.39 -17.02 8.37
C LEU A 29 26.71 -15.83 7.68
N ILE A 30 26.50 -15.93 6.37
CA ILE A 30 25.82 -14.91 5.57
C ILE A 30 24.55 -15.56 5.01
N PHE A 31 23.42 -14.90 5.21
CA PHE A 31 22.11 -15.32 4.72
C PHE A 31 21.68 -14.45 3.54
N ASP A 32 20.86 -15.04 2.66
CA ASP A 32 20.19 -14.34 1.57
C ASP A 32 18.77 -14.01 2.02
N THR A 33 18.56 -12.78 2.48
CA THR A 33 17.24 -12.31 2.90
C THR A 33 16.55 -11.68 1.69
N GLN A 34 15.43 -12.27 1.26
CA GLN A 34 14.56 -11.66 0.26
C GLN A 34 13.73 -10.55 0.90
N VAL A 35 13.67 -9.39 0.25
CA VAL A 35 12.90 -8.23 0.70
C VAL A 35 12.07 -7.70 -0.46
N LYS A 36 10.75 -7.71 -0.32
CA LYS A 36 9.81 -7.10 -1.26
C LYS A 36 9.43 -5.70 -0.81
N VAL A 37 9.62 -4.73 -1.69
CA VAL A 37 9.31 -3.32 -1.47
C VAL A 37 8.23 -2.89 -2.44
N VAL A 38 7.17 -2.30 -1.93
CA VAL A 38 6.07 -1.73 -2.72
C VAL A 38 6.02 -0.23 -2.50
N THR A 39 5.84 0.54 -3.55
CA THR A 39 5.42 1.95 -3.46
C THR A 39 4.02 2.12 -4.03
N ALA A 40 3.19 2.89 -3.32
CA ALA A 40 1.76 2.98 -3.58
C ALA A 40 1.22 4.39 -3.29
N ASN A 41 0.88 5.13 -4.34
CA ASN A 41 -0.05 6.26 -4.22
C ASN A 41 -1.45 5.69 -3.94
N LEU A 42 -2.05 6.13 -2.83
CA LEU A 42 -3.31 5.63 -2.28
C LEU A 42 -4.54 6.41 -2.73
N TRP A 43 -4.37 7.40 -3.61
CA TRP A 43 -5.45 8.23 -4.17
C TRP A 43 -6.39 8.77 -3.09
N HIS A 44 -5.83 9.57 -2.20
CA HIS A 44 -6.47 10.06 -0.97
C HIS A 44 -7.02 8.93 -0.09
N ASP A 45 -6.15 8.30 0.71
CA ASP A 45 -6.46 7.35 1.79
C ASP A 45 -7.25 6.07 1.43
N LEU A 46 -7.34 5.74 0.13
CA LEU A 46 -8.17 4.67 -0.42
C LEU A 46 -9.68 4.88 -0.17
N SER A 47 -10.17 6.13 -0.13
CA SER A 47 -11.60 6.43 0.08
C SER A 47 -12.41 6.72 -1.17
N ALA A 48 -11.79 6.77 -2.36
CA ALA A 48 -12.48 7.13 -3.60
C ALA A 48 -13.71 6.25 -3.89
N LYS A 49 -13.73 4.99 -3.43
CA LYS A 49 -14.93 4.14 -3.37
C LYS A 49 -14.98 3.35 -2.07
N ALA A 50 -16.18 2.98 -1.65
CA ALA A 50 -16.44 2.36 -0.35
C ALA A 50 -15.67 1.06 -0.08
N HIS A 51 -15.24 0.32 -1.11
CA HIS A 51 -14.50 -0.94 -0.99
C HIS A 51 -12.99 -0.81 -1.19
N TYR A 52 -12.48 0.39 -1.46
CA TYR A 52 -11.09 0.59 -1.87
C TYR A 52 -10.10 0.30 -0.74
N TYR A 53 -10.44 0.69 0.48
CA TYR A 53 -9.58 0.41 1.63
C TYR A 53 -9.39 -1.11 1.82
N GLU A 54 -10.48 -1.89 1.82
CA GLU A 54 -10.41 -3.35 1.94
C GLU A 54 -9.66 -3.99 0.75
N ALA A 55 -9.91 -3.49 -0.46
CA ALA A 55 -9.21 -3.94 -1.66
C ALA A 55 -7.70 -3.68 -1.57
N GLY A 56 -7.28 -2.53 -1.04
CA GLY A 56 -5.88 -2.19 -0.84
C GLY A 56 -5.22 -3.07 0.21
N VAL A 57 -5.87 -3.31 1.35
CA VAL A 57 -5.39 -4.26 2.38
C VAL A 57 -5.23 -5.67 1.77
N ALA A 58 -6.20 -6.13 0.99
CA ALA A 58 -6.14 -7.43 0.34
C ALA A 58 -5.01 -7.52 -0.70
N GLU A 59 -4.78 -6.46 -1.46
CA GLU A 59 -3.68 -6.36 -2.44
C GLU A 59 -2.32 -6.43 -1.74
N PHE A 60 -2.08 -5.62 -0.71
CA PHE A 60 -0.81 -5.67 0.05
C PHE A 60 -0.55 -7.05 0.70
N LYS A 61 -1.59 -7.70 1.23
CA LYS A 61 -1.49 -9.08 1.76
C LYS A 61 -1.13 -10.09 0.68
N HIS A 62 -1.72 -9.97 -0.52
CA HIS A 62 -1.41 -10.85 -1.64
C HIS A 62 0.03 -10.69 -2.14
N LEU A 63 0.50 -9.44 -2.28
CA LEU A 63 1.87 -9.13 -2.66
C LEU A 63 2.89 -9.67 -1.66
N ASP A 64 2.46 -9.85 -0.40
CA ASP A 64 3.30 -10.23 0.72
C ASP A 64 4.45 -9.22 0.88
N ALA A 65 4.10 -7.92 0.82
CA ALA A 65 5.05 -6.83 0.90
C ALA A 65 5.75 -6.79 2.27
N ASP A 66 7.07 -6.63 2.29
CA ASP A 66 7.84 -6.51 3.52
C ASP A 66 8.02 -5.05 3.95
N ILE A 67 8.08 -4.16 2.96
CA ILE A 67 8.21 -2.72 3.13
C ILE A 67 7.25 -2.03 2.16
N ILE A 68 6.45 -1.08 2.67
CA ILE A 68 5.50 -0.32 1.86
C ILE A 68 5.78 1.17 2.04
N PHE A 69 5.98 1.87 0.92
CA PHE A 69 5.97 3.32 0.83
C PHE A 69 4.60 3.79 0.39
N THR A 70 3.93 4.62 1.19
CA THR A 70 2.62 5.18 0.84
C THR A 70 2.75 6.65 0.44
N GLN A 71 1.92 7.09 -0.50
CA GLN A 71 1.72 8.49 -0.92
C GLN A 71 0.21 8.78 -0.97
N GLU A 72 -0.18 10.05 -0.86
CA GLU A 72 -1.59 10.46 -0.68
C GLU A 72 -2.29 9.66 0.42
N ALA A 73 -1.54 9.36 1.49
CA ALA A 73 -2.03 8.43 2.47
C ALA A 73 -3.18 8.99 3.29
N ASP A 74 -3.23 10.30 3.53
CA ASP A 74 -4.36 11.06 4.12
C ASP A 74 -5.04 10.37 5.34
N GLY A 75 -4.24 9.68 6.17
CA GLY A 75 -4.72 8.97 7.36
C GLY A 75 -4.90 7.45 7.20
N ALA A 76 -4.54 6.88 6.05
CA ALA A 76 -4.52 5.44 5.82
C ALA A 76 -3.32 4.73 6.46
N SER A 77 -2.15 5.38 6.59
CA SER A 77 -0.90 4.71 7.01
C SER A 77 -1.01 3.97 8.35
N ALA A 78 -1.58 4.60 9.39
CA ALA A 78 -1.80 3.94 10.69
C ALA A 78 -2.83 2.81 10.63
N ARG A 79 -3.86 2.97 9.80
CA ARG A 79 -4.90 1.94 9.59
C ARG A 79 -4.29 0.71 8.89
N LEU A 80 -3.53 0.94 7.82
CA LEU A 80 -2.83 -0.10 7.07
C LEU A 80 -1.80 -0.82 7.94
N ALA A 81 -1.01 -0.08 8.73
CA ALA A 81 -0.02 -0.67 9.63
C ALA A 81 -0.67 -1.64 10.64
N ASN A 82 -1.81 -1.27 11.20
CA ASN A 82 -2.60 -2.13 12.07
C ASN A 82 -3.10 -3.39 11.34
N ASP A 83 -3.73 -3.23 10.17
CA ASP A 83 -4.35 -4.34 9.43
C ASP A 83 -3.35 -5.31 8.78
N LEU A 84 -2.12 -4.85 8.56
CA LEU A 84 -0.99 -5.63 8.03
C LEU A 84 -0.03 -6.13 9.11
N GLY A 85 -0.16 -5.65 10.35
CA GLY A 85 0.75 -6.00 11.45
C GLY A 85 2.18 -5.50 11.23
N MET A 86 2.34 -4.28 10.72
CA MET A 86 3.63 -3.69 10.36
C MET A 86 4.00 -2.52 11.29
N TYR A 87 5.30 -2.33 11.51
CA TYR A 87 5.84 -1.13 12.14
C TYR A 87 5.61 0.08 11.23
N LEU A 88 5.42 1.26 11.81
CA LEU A 88 5.03 2.46 11.09
C LEU A 88 5.96 3.65 11.38
N TRP A 89 6.33 4.35 10.31
CA TRP A 89 6.76 5.74 10.36
C TRP A 89 5.96 6.57 9.34
N GLN A 90 5.32 7.63 9.79
CA GLN A 90 4.48 8.50 8.95
C GLN A 90 4.85 9.98 9.10
N GLY A 91 6.11 10.26 9.43
CA GLY A 91 6.64 11.62 9.50
C GLY A 91 6.13 12.50 10.64
N SER A 92 6.71 13.69 10.74
CA SER A 92 6.19 14.82 11.52
C SER A 92 4.90 15.38 10.91
N TYR A 93 4.32 16.38 11.58
CA TYR A 93 3.13 17.09 11.14
C TYR A 93 3.31 17.73 9.74
N ALA A 94 4.54 18.08 9.35
CA ALA A 94 4.84 18.64 8.04
C ALA A 94 4.79 17.58 6.91
N ALA A 95 4.90 16.30 7.25
CA ALA A 95 4.83 15.17 6.32
C ALA A 95 3.45 14.50 6.45
N SER A 96 2.48 15.00 5.68
CA SER A 96 1.09 14.54 5.78
C SER A 96 0.71 13.45 4.77
N SER A 97 1.49 13.32 3.69
CA SER A 97 1.13 12.47 2.56
C SER A 97 1.80 11.09 2.57
N MET A 98 2.94 10.94 3.23
CA MET A 98 3.78 9.75 3.13
C MET A 98 3.73 8.83 4.35
N GLY A 99 3.99 7.56 4.12
CA GLY A 99 4.25 6.55 5.16
C GLY A 99 5.31 5.54 4.75
N ILE A 100 5.92 4.93 5.76
CA ILE A 100 6.80 3.76 5.67
C ILE A 100 6.24 2.71 6.61
N LEU A 101 5.74 1.61 6.05
CA LEU A 101 5.33 0.43 6.80
C LEU A 101 6.38 -0.65 6.60
N SER A 102 6.74 -1.37 7.67
CA SER A 102 7.80 -2.38 7.62
C SER A 102 7.49 -3.59 8.50
N LYS A 103 7.70 -4.81 7.99
CA LYS A 103 7.77 -6.02 8.82
C LYS A 103 9.05 -6.06 9.66
N PHE A 104 10.09 -5.35 9.23
CA PHE A 104 11.37 -5.24 9.94
C PHE A 104 11.35 -4.11 10.97
N PRO A 105 11.96 -4.28 12.15
CA PRO A 105 12.02 -3.23 13.17
C PRO A 105 12.64 -1.93 12.66
N ILE A 106 12.04 -0.80 13.02
CA ILE A 106 12.57 0.55 12.75
C ILE A 106 13.56 0.88 13.87
N LYS A 107 14.84 1.09 13.56
CA LYS A 107 15.86 1.48 14.55
C LYS A 107 15.96 2.99 14.72
N GLN A 108 15.73 3.72 13.64
CA GLN A 108 15.85 5.17 13.59
C GLN A 108 14.88 5.72 12.54
N VAL A 109 14.31 6.89 12.81
CA VAL A 109 13.49 7.64 11.86
C VAL A 109 14.24 8.90 11.39
N ILE A 110 13.94 9.32 10.17
CA ILE A 110 14.46 10.53 9.54
C ILE A 110 13.24 11.27 9.01
N ASP A 111 13.05 12.49 9.51
CA ASP A 111 11.89 13.31 9.14
C ASP A 111 12.16 14.11 7.87
N THR A 112 11.09 14.70 7.34
CA THR A 112 11.17 15.60 6.19
C THR A 112 11.99 16.84 6.50
N ASP A 113 12.68 17.36 5.48
CA ASP A 113 13.23 18.71 5.51
C ASP A 113 12.13 19.77 5.27
N ALA A 114 12.54 21.03 5.09
CA ALA A 114 11.64 22.15 4.81
C ALA A 114 10.75 21.98 3.57
N THR A 115 11.02 20.98 2.70
CA THR A 115 10.22 20.71 1.50
C THR A 115 8.99 19.84 1.76
N GLY A 116 8.89 19.18 2.92
CA GLY A 116 7.75 18.33 3.27
C GLY A 116 7.57 17.09 2.38
N SER A 117 8.57 16.70 1.58
CA SER A 117 8.38 15.87 0.39
C SER A 117 8.82 14.42 0.53
N HIS A 118 9.42 14.07 1.67
CA HIS A 118 9.91 12.73 1.89
C HIS A 118 10.21 12.43 3.35
N ILE A 119 10.23 11.14 3.71
CA ILE A 119 10.59 10.65 5.05
C ILE A 119 11.47 9.41 4.91
N GLY A 120 12.30 9.14 5.92
CA GLY A 120 13.22 8.00 5.93
C GLY A 120 13.19 7.20 7.23
N ALA A 121 13.73 5.98 7.16
CA ALA A 121 13.94 5.12 8.33
C ALA A 121 15.18 4.25 8.13
N VAL A 122 15.84 3.89 9.23
CA VAL A 122 16.83 2.80 9.26
C VAL A 122 16.13 1.57 9.82
N LEU A 123 16.07 0.51 9.02
CA LEU A 123 15.45 -0.77 9.38
C LEU A 123 16.51 -1.79 9.80
N ASP A 124 16.18 -2.64 10.77
CA ASP A 124 16.91 -3.86 11.08
C ASP A 124 16.44 -5.00 10.16
N ILE A 125 17.07 -5.19 9.01
CA ILE A 125 16.79 -6.33 8.12
C ILE A 125 17.71 -7.48 8.53
N ASN A 126 17.21 -8.34 9.42
CA ASN A 126 17.88 -9.52 9.93
C ASN A 126 19.33 -9.28 10.41
N GLY A 127 19.51 -8.26 11.24
CA GLY A 127 20.79 -7.84 11.81
C GLY A 127 21.60 -6.90 10.94
N ARG A 128 21.08 -6.50 9.76
CA ARG A 128 21.73 -5.53 8.87
C ARG A 128 20.90 -4.26 8.77
N ASP A 129 21.56 -3.13 8.99
CA ASP A 129 20.96 -1.82 8.81
C ASP A 129 20.75 -1.56 7.31
N VAL A 130 19.52 -1.18 6.96
CA VAL A 130 19.12 -0.76 5.61
C VAL A 130 18.32 0.53 5.74
N VAL A 131 18.72 1.54 4.98
CA VAL A 131 18.04 2.84 4.97
C VAL A 131 16.95 2.79 3.90
N VAL A 132 15.73 3.14 4.29
CA VAL A 132 14.59 3.23 3.39
C VAL A 132 14.02 4.65 3.36
N TRP A 133 13.44 5.03 2.22
CA TRP A 133 12.95 6.39 1.99
C TRP A 133 11.67 6.39 1.17
N SER A 134 10.62 7.06 1.67
CA SER A 134 9.35 7.27 0.96
C SER A 134 9.25 8.73 0.52
N ASN A 135 8.93 8.98 -0.75
CA ASN A 135 8.78 10.32 -1.31
C ASN A 135 7.38 10.56 -1.90
N HIS A 136 6.92 11.81 -1.81
CA HIS A 136 5.85 12.35 -2.64
C HIS A 136 6.24 13.77 -3.06
N TRP A 137 6.64 13.93 -4.32
CA TRP A 137 7.15 15.19 -4.82
C TRP A 137 6.04 16.08 -5.40
N ASN A 138 6.34 17.38 -5.56
CA ASN A 138 5.34 18.38 -5.93
C ASN A 138 4.75 18.10 -7.32
N TYR A 139 3.42 17.97 -7.39
CA TYR A 139 2.66 17.74 -8.62
C TYR A 139 2.52 18.99 -9.51
N LYS A 140 2.75 20.19 -8.98
CA LYS A 140 2.55 21.43 -9.74
C LYS A 140 3.65 21.63 -10.79
N GLN A 141 3.33 22.42 -11.82
CA GLN A 141 4.28 22.77 -12.88
C GLN A 141 4.82 21.53 -13.58
N TYR A 142 3.89 20.75 -14.13
CA TYR A 142 4.16 19.44 -14.69
C TYR A 142 4.76 19.56 -16.09
N VAL A 143 6.10 19.51 -16.16
CA VAL A 143 6.90 19.87 -17.35
C VAL A 143 6.63 18.95 -18.54
N SER A 144 6.24 17.70 -18.29
CA SER A 144 5.87 16.77 -19.37
C SER A 144 4.66 17.28 -20.17
N TYR A 145 3.76 18.07 -19.56
CA TYR A 145 2.65 18.69 -20.30
C TYR A 145 3.15 19.82 -21.20
N ASP A 146 4.08 20.65 -20.73
CA ASP A 146 4.72 21.67 -21.58
C ASP A 146 5.38 21.04 -22.80
N ALA A 147 6.02 19.87 -22.63
CA ALA A 147 6.64 19.12 -23.72
C ALA A 147 5.64 18.48 -24.70
N ARG A 148 4.39 18.23 -24.30
CA ARG A 148 3.35 17.66 -25.17
C ARG A 148 2.49 18.71 -25.89
N GLY A 149 2.64 19.99 -25.54
CA GLY A 149 1.81 21.10 -26.06
C GLY A 149 0.73 21.59 -25.09
N GLY A 150 0.75 21.11 -23.85
CA GLY A 150 0.02 21.65 -22.72
C GLY A 150 0.79 22.75 -21.98
N ASN A 151 0.28 23.12 -20.81
CA ASN A 151 0.93 24.04 -19.89
C ASN A 151 0.86 23.44 -18.47
N GLY A 152 2.02 23.07 -17.91
CA GLY A 152 2.09 22.42 -16.61
C GLY A 152 1.66 23.29 -15.42
N THR A 153 1.48 24.60 -15.62
CA THR A 153 1.02 25.54 -14.60
C THR A 153 -0.50 25.74 -14.62
N THR A 154 -1.07 25.90 -15.81
CA THR A 154 -2.51 26.19 -15.97
C THR A 154 -3.35 24.95 -16.25
N TRP A 155 -2.69 23.81 -16.53
CA TRP A 155 -3.32 22.54 -16.90
C TRP A 155 -4.16 22.61 -18.19
N ALA A 156 -3.98 23.66 -18.98
CA ALA A 156 -4.66 23.86 -20.27
C ALA A 156 -3.69 23.67 -21.44
N ALA A 157 -4.26 23.37 -22.61
CA ALA A 157 -3.50 23.35 -23.85
C ALA A 157 -2.89 24.72 -24.18
N ARG A 158 -1.67 24.72 -24.72
CA ARG A 158 -1.12 25.90 -25.40
C ARG A 158 -1.83 26.10 -26.73
N LYS A 159 -1.80 27.33 -27.22
CA LYS A 159 -2.38 27.68 -28.52
C LYS A 159 -1.79 26.78 -29.61
N HIS A 160 -2.65 26.20 -30.46
CA HIS A 160 -2.24 25.27 -31.51
C HIS A 160 -1.44 24.05 -31.02
N CYS A 161 -1.59 23.68 -29.75
CA CYS A 161 -0.87 22.54 -29.17
C CYS A 161 0.66 22.66 -29.27
N GLN A 162 1.20 23.88 -29.20
CA GLN A 162 2.62 24.12 -29.40
C GLN A 162 3.44 23.59 -28.23
N ALA A 163 4.21 22.52 -28.47
CA ALA A 163 5.13 21.91 -27.53
C ALA A 163 6.37 22.79 -27.24
N VAL A 164 6.87 22.70 -26.01
CA VAL A 164 8.18 23.19 -25.60
C VAL A 164 9.17 22.02 -25.67
N SER A 165 10.17 22.06 -26.55
CA SER A 165 11.10 20.93 -26.75
C SER A 165 12.56 21.26 -26.43
N GLY A 166 12.88 22.52 -26.16
CA GLY A 166 14.24 22.94 -25.83
C GLY A 166 14.61 22.55 -24.40
N SER A 167 15.65 21.73 -24.23
CA SER A 167 16.04 21.21 -22.90
C SER A 167 16.36 22.32 -21.88
N ASN A 168 16.93 23.45 -22.30
CA ASN A 168 17.19 24.58 -21.39
C ASN A 168 15.90 25.26 -20.91
N GLU A 169 14.88 25.33 -21.76
CA GLU A 169 13.57 25.91 -21.39
C GLU A 169 12.81 24.94 -20.48
N LEU A 170 12.86 23.64 -20.77
CA LEU A 170 12.28 22.60 -19.93
C LEU A 170 12.98 22.49 -18.56
N ASP A 171 14.31 22.66 -18.50
CA ASP A 171 15.06 22.72 -17.24
C ASP A 171 14.60 23.93 -16.39
N ALA A 172 14.41 25.10 -17.00
CA ALA A 172 13.93 26.30 -16.30
C ALA A 172 12.49 26.16 -15.78
N LEU A 173 11.62 25.50 -16.55
CA LEU A 173 10.27 25.14 -16.10
C LEU A 173 10.33 24.14 -14.94
N ASN A 174 11.21 23.14 -15.03
CA ASN A 174 11.35 22.13 -13.98
C ASN A 174 11.87 22.72 -12.67
N ASP A 175 12.82 23.65 -12.73
CA ASP A 175 13.32 24.36 -11.54
C ASP A 175 12.21 25.07 -10.77
N SER A 176 11.17 25.51 -11.47
CA SER A 176 10.05 26.20 -10.86
C SER A 176 9.09 25.22 -10.15
N SER A 177 9.14 23.92 -10.45
CA SER A 177 8.27 22.87 -9.87
C SER A 177 8.61 22.47 -8.44
N GLN A 178 9.80 22.84 -7.95
CA GLN A 178 10.41 22.39 -6.70
C GLN A 178 10.98 20.95 -6.71
N ARG A 179 10.62 20.10 -7.68
CA ARG A 179 11.10 18.70 -7.75
C ARG A 179 12.63 18.59 -7.82
N PRO A 180 13.37 19.45 -8.54
CA PRO A 180 14.84 19.41 -8.51
C PRO A 180 15.45 19.67 -7.13
N ILE A 181 14.83 20.53 -6.31
CA ILE A 181 15.27 20.81 -4.93
C ILE A 181 14.95 19.61 -4.04
N GLN A 182 13.76 19.01 -4.19
CA GLN A 182 13.36 17.81 -3.46
C GLN A 182 14.29 16.62 -3.78
N ALA A 183 14.65 16.43 -5.05
CA ALA A 183 15.61 15.42 -5.49
C ALA A 183 17.03 15.66 -4.94
N ALA A 184 17.49 16.92 -4.91
CA ALA A 184 18.79 17.26 -4.33
C ALA A 184 18.84 16.96 -2.82
N SER A 185 17.77 17.29 -2.10
CA SER A 185 17.67 17.01 -0.66
C SER A 185 17.65 15.51 -0.35
N LEU A 186 16.92 14.72 -1.14
CA LEU A 186 16.97 13.25 -1.08
C LEU A 186 18.41 12.74 -1.19
N VAL A 187 19.12 13.13 -2.25
CA VAL A 187 20.50 12.69 -2.50
C VAL A 187 21.44 13.12 -1.37
N GLN A 188 21.30 14.36 -0.89
CA GLN A 188 22.09 14.88 0.22
C GLN A 188 21.88 14.07 1.50
N SER A 189 20.63 13.70 1.80
CA SER A 189 20.28 12.92 3.00
C SER A 189 20.79 11.49 2.96
N LEU A 190 20.79 10.87 1.78
CA LEU A 190 21.21 9.47 1.60
C LEU A 190 22.72 9.28 1.44
N LYS A 191 23.43 10.33 0.98
CA LYS A 191 24.87 10.27 0.71
C LYS A 191 25.72 9.69 1.86
N PRO A 192 25.56 10.12 3.14
CA PRO A 192 26.38 9.60 4.23
C PRO A 192 26.22 8.09 4.45
N TYR A 193 25.03 7.54 4.20
CA TYR A 193 24.76 6.11 4.36
C TYR A 193 25.39 5.29 3.23
N ILE A 194 25.28 5.79 1.99
CA ILE A 194 25.93 5.17 0.82
C ILE A 194 27.45 5.15 1.00
N GLU A 195 28.06 6.24 1.47
CA GLU A 195 29.51 6.34 1.73
C GLU A 195 29.97 5.40 2.85
N GLN A 196 29.08 5.06 3.79
CA GLN A 196 29.33 4.08 4.86
C GLN A 196 29.06 2.63 4.42
N GLY A 197 28.64 2.39 3.18
CA GLY A 197 28.30 1.04 2.70
C GLY A 197 26.99 0.49 3.28
N ILE A 198 26.09 1.36 3.75
CA ILE A 198 24.75 0.98 4.21
C ILE A 198 23.82 0.95 2.99
N PRO A 199 23.12 -0.17 2.72
CA PRO A 199 22.19 -0.25 1.60
C PRO A 199 21.06 0.77 1.74
N VAL A 200 20.67 1.35 0.61
CA VAL A 200 19.60 2.35 0.52
C VAL A 200 18.57 1.87 -0.49
N ILE A 201 17.28 2.00 -0.14
CA ILE A 201 16.15 1.82 -1.03
C ILE A 201 15.23 3.05 -0.89
N ALA A 202 14.98 3.78 -1.96
CA ALA A 202 14.16 4.99 -1.95
C ALA A 202 13.07 4.91 -3.01
N GLY A 203 11.82 5.25 -2.71
CA GLY A 203 10.77 5.21 -3.71
C GLY A 203 9.54 6.02 -3.35
N GLY A 204 8.65 6.16 -4.33
CA GLY A 204 7.48 6.99 -4.22
C GLY A 204 7.01 7.57 -5.55
N ASP A 205 5.94 8.34 -5.45
CA ASP A 205 5.46 9.21 -6.51
C ASP A 205 6.37 10.43 -6.63
N THR A 206 7.04 10.54 -7.78
CA THR A 206 7.96 11.63 -8.09
C THR A 206 7.29 12.77 -8.87
N ASN A 207 6.04 12.59 -9.30
CA ASN A 207 5.30 13.56 -10.13
C ASN A 207 6.13 14.06 -11.34
N GLU A 208 6.98 13.19 -11.89
CA GLU A 208 7.86 13.50 -13.02
C GLU A 208 8.32 12.21 -13.71
N PRO A 209 8.34 12.16 -15.06
CA PRO A 209 8.95 11.04 -15.76
C PRO A 209 10.47 11.13 -15.83
N SER A 210 11.13 10.03 -16.18
CA SER A 210 12.58 9.98 -16.31
C SER A 210 13.05 10.22 -17.73
N GLY A 211 14.25 10.81 -17.89
CA GLY A 211 14.95 10.81 -19.19
C GLY A 211 15.31 9.43 -19.73
N LEU A 212 15.28 8.40 -18.88
CA LEU A 212 15.41 7.00 -19.32
C LEU A 212 14.16 6.49 -20.04
N ASP A 213 13.03 7.18 -19.90
CA ASP A 213 11.75 6.89 -20.57
C ASP A 213 11.53 7.82 -21.77
N TRP A 214 12.05 9.06 -21.73
CA TRP A 214 11.96 10.08 -22.77
C TRP A 214 13.22 10.15 -23.64
N THR A 215 13.44 9.08 -24.41
CA THR A 215 14.61 8.88 -25.27
C THR A 215 14.30 9.15 -26.74
N ALA A 216 15.32 9.15 -27.60
CA ALA A 216 15.11 9.21 -29.05
C ALA A 216 14.21 8.07 -29.58
N ALA A 217 14.23 6.89 -28.93
CA ALA A 217 13.42 5.75 -29.35
C ALA A 217 11.93 5.90 -29.01
N THR A 218 11.60 6.69 -27.99
CA THR A 218 10.24 6.95 -27.51
C THR A 218 9.76 8.36 -27.86
N ALA A 219 10.52 9.13 -28.63
CA ALA A 219 10.23 10.54 -28.94
C ALA A 219 8.87 10.76 -29.65
N ASN A 220 8.29 9.72 -30.27
CA ASN A 220 6.98 9.78 -30.92
C ASN A 220 5.90 8.95 -30.20
N MET A 221 6.21 8.35 -29.05
CA MET A 221 5.23 7.66 -28.21
C MET A 221 4.57 8.66 -27.27
N PHE A 222 3.35 8.35 -26.79
CA PHE A 222 2.63 9.10 -25.76
C PHE A 222 2.68 10.62 -25.94
N ASP A 223 2.47 11.07 -27.18
CA ASP A 223 2.50 12.48 -27.57
C ASP A 223 3.77 13.26 -27.17
N HIS A 224 4.94 12.62 -27.02
CA HIS A 224 6.20 13.31 -26.71
C HIS A 224 6.61 14.37 -27.77
N LYS A 225 5.95 14.42 -28.94
CA LYS A 225 6.12 15.42 -30.02
C LYS A 225 7.57 15.54 -30.53
N GLY A 226 8.31 14.44 -30.56
CA GLY A 226 9.72 14.41 -30.94
C GLY A 226 10.67 14.88 -29.83
N THR A 227 10.16 15.18 -28.63
CA THR A 227 10.97 15.68 -27.52
C THR A 227 11.78 14.56 -26.89
N VAL A 228 13.09 14.78 -26.77
CA VAL A 228 14.02 13.96 -26.00
C VAL A 228 14.52 14.82 -24.85
N TYR A 229 14.19 14.44 -23.62
CA TYR A 229 14.48 15.29 -22.47
C TYR A 229 14.86 14.46 -21.26
N ASP A 230 16.02 14.77 -20.69
CA ASP A 230 16.47 14.19 -19.45
C ASP A 230 16.06 15.07 -18.26
N PHE A 231 14.94 14.70 -17.64
CA PHE A 231 14.33 15.43 -16.54
C PHE A 231 15.32 15.65 -15.39
N LYS A 232 15.50 16.94 -15.04
CA LYS A 232 16.52 17.41 -14.09
C LYS A 232 16.48 16.69 -12.74
N SER A 233 15.30 16.40 -12.18
CA SER A 233 15.17 15.74 -10.88
C SER A 233 15.75 14.34 -10.91
N HIS A 234 15.41 13.53 -11.91
CA HIS A 234 15.96 12.18 -12.09
C HIS A 234 17.44 12.18 -12.45
N ARG A 235 17.92 13.19 -13.18
CA ARG A 235 19.34 13.41 -13.43
C ARG A 235 20.11 13.63 -12.12
N ILE A 236 19.54 14.42 -11.19
CA ILE A 236 20.11 14.64 -9.85
C ILE A 236 20.15 13.32 -9.05
N VAL A 237 19.05 12.56 -9.02
CA VAL A 237 18.99 11.26 -8.31
C VAL A 237 20.07 10.29 -8.82
N ARG A 238 20.19 10.13 -10.14
CA ARG A 238 21.21 9.24 -10.72
C ARG A 238 22.64 9.73 -10.47
N ALA A 239 22.88 11.05 -10.54
CA ALA A 239 24.18 11.64 -10.20
C ALA A 239 24.54 11.45 -8.72
N GLY A 240 23.53 11.30 -7.85
CA GLY A 240 23.67 10.92 -6.45
C GLY A 240 24.08 9.47 -6.20
N GLY A 241 24.22 8.65 -7.24
CA GLY A 241 24.59 7.24 -7.14
C GLY A 241 23.42 6.30 -6.86
N LEU A 242 22.19 6.73 -7.13
CA LEU A 242 21.00 5.88 -7.03
C LEU A 242 20.64 5.28 -8.40
N THR A 243 20.29 3.99 -8.40
CA THR A 243 19.97 3.23 -9.62
C THR A 243 18.47 3.00 -9.72
N ASP A 244 17.87 3.36 -10.86
CA ASP A 244 16.47 3.04 -11.21
C ASP A 244 16.30 1.53 -11.33
N SER A 245 15.53 0.91 -10.43
CA SER A 245 15.32 -0.54 -10.41
C SER A 245 14.61 -1.05 -11.66
N TYR A 246 13.64 -0.32 -12.20
CA TYR A 246 12.88 -0.75 -13.37
C TYR A 246 13.77 -0.77 -14.60
N ARG A 247 14.48 0.33 -14.85
CA ARG A 247 15.37 0.44 -16.02
C ARG A 247 16.62 -0.41 -15.91
N LYS A 248 17.00 -0.82 -14.70
CA LYS A 248 18.07 -1.79 -14.50
C LYS A 248 17.72 -3.16 -15.09
N LEU A 249 16.47 -3.61 -14.94
CA LEU A 249 16.00 -4.89 -15.47
C LEU A 249 15.44 -4.78 -16.89
N TYR A 250 14.77 -3.66 -17.20
CA TYR A 250 14.07 -3.43 -18.47
C TYR A 250 14.61 -2.16 -19.15
N PRO A 251 15.79 -2.22 -19.78
CA PRO A 251 16.46 -1.03 -20.33
C PRO A 251 15.81 -0.48 -21.61
N ASN A 252 14.88 -1.20 -22.25
CA ASN A 252 14.23 -0.75 -23.49
C ASN A 252 12.87 -0.08 -23.22
N PRO A 253 12.78 1.26 -23.25
CA PRO A 253 11.56 1.99 -22.95
C PRO A 253 10.48 1.89 -24.04
N VAL A 254 10.80 1.37 -25.23
CA VAL A 254 9.80 1.13 -26.29
C VAL A 254 8.99 -0.13 -26.00
N THR A 255 9.62 -1.20 -25.51
CA THR A 255 8.90 -2.44 -25.16
C THR A 255 8.39 -2.43 -23.73
N HIS A 256 9.01 -1.66 -22.86
CA HIS A 256 8.70 -1.61 -21.44
C HIS A 256 8.52 -0.13 -21.04
N PRO A 257 7.53 0.61 -21.53
CA PRO A 257 7.35 2.03 -21.21
C PRO A 257 7.21 2.31 -19.71
N GLY A 258 6.72 1.36 -18.95
CA GLY A 258 6.61 1.42 -17.49
C GLY A 258 5.58 2.43 -16.99
N VAL A 259 4.53 2.69 -17.76
CA VAL A 259 3.48 3.65 -17.37
C VAL A 259 2.90 3.26 -16.01
N SER A 260 2.95 4.19 -15.06
CA SER A 260 2.31 4.06 -13.75
C SER A 260 1.10 4.98 -13.60
N TRP A 261 1.03 6.07 -14.37
CA TRP A 261 -0.10 6.98 -14.38
C TRP A 261 -0.20 7.75 -15.72
N PRO A 262 -1.42 8.07 -16.20
CA PRO A 262 -2.69 7.44 -15.84
C PRO A 262 -2.83 6.05 -16.47
N PHE A 263 -3.65 5.18 -15.87
CA PHE A 263 -4.01 3.89 -16.48
C PHE A 263 -5.50 3.78 -16.86
N ARG A 264 -6.34 4.75 -16.48
CA ARG A 264 -7.71 4.88 -16.98
C ARG A 264 -7.87 6.20 -17.71
N GLN A 265 -8.70 6.21 -18.77
CA GLN A 265 -9.03 7.44 -19.49
C GLN A 265 -9.60 8.53 -18.57
N GLU A 266 -10.26 8.13 -17.48
CA GLU A 266 -10.84 9.05 -16.52
C GLU A 266 -9.82 9.77 -15.63
N ASP A 267 -8.60 9.26 -15.50
CA ASP A 267 -7.55 9.85 -14.66
C ASP A 267 -6.78 10.95 -15.42
N SER A 268 -6.68 10.86 -16.75
CA SER A 268 -6.00 11.83 -17.61
C SER A 268 -6.50 13.26 -17.43
N TRP A 269 -5.58 14.23 -17.30
CA TRP A 269 -5.91 15.66 -17.22
C TRP A 269 -5.86 16.37 -18.57
N THR A 270 -5.34 15.72 -19.61
CA THR A 270 -5.20 16.27 -20.96
C THR A 270 -6.41 16.04 -21.88
N LYS A 271 -7.56 15.64 -21.30
CA LYS A 271 -8.84 15.44 -22.00
C LYS A 271 -9.80 16.64 -21.95
N GLY A 272 -9.39 17.74 -21.33
CA GLY A 272 -10.22 18.94 -21.14
C GLY A 272 -10.57 19.67 -22.44
N SER A 273 -11.57 20.55 -22.37
CA SER A 273 -12.09 21.29 -23.53
C SER A 273 -11.05 22.17 -24.24
N THR A 274 -10.04 22.66 -23.51
CA THR A 274 -8.92 23.43 -24.08
C THR A 274 -8.05 22.57 -25.00
N TYR A 275 -7.76 21.32 -24.63
CA TYR A 275 -7.03 20.38 -25.47
C TYR A 275 -7.81 20.00 -26.72
N ILE A 276 -9.10 19.72 -26.60
CA ILE A 276 -9.94 19.45 -27.79
C ILE A 276 -9.92 20.64 -28.75
N LYS A 277 -10.00 21.87 -28.22
CA LYS A 277 -9.99 23.09 -29.03
C LYS A 277 -8.63 23.34 -29.71
N GLU A 278 -7.54 23.27 -28.97
CA GLU A 278 -6.22 23.72 -29.47
C GLU A 278 -5.41 22.59 -30.14
N CYS A 279 -5.63 21.34 -29.74
CA CYS A 279 -4.94 20.14 -30.26
C CYS A 279 -5.84 19.28 -31.17
N GLY A 280 -7.16 19.53 -31.23
CA GLY A 280 -8.12 18.74 -32.00
C GLY A 280 -8.50 17.40 -31.36
N ARG A 281 -7.79 16.98 -30.30
CA ARG A 281 -8.04 15.78 -29.49
C ARG A 281 -7.39 15.92 -28.11
N ALA A 282 -7.68 14.98 -27.21
CA ALA A 282 -6.92 14.82 -25.98
C ALA A 282 -5.46 14.47 -26.29
N LEU A 283 -4.53 14.82 -25.40
CA LEU A 283 -3.15 14.34 -25.50
C LEU A 283 -2.96 13.07 -24.71
N ASP A 284 -2.05 12.22 -25.16
CA ASP A 284 -1.62 11.05 -24.40
C ASP A 284 -0.63 11.47 -23.30
N ASP A 285 -1.04 11.39 -22.04
CA ASP A 285 -0.26 11.83 -20.88
C ASP A 285 0.26 10.68 -20.01
N ARG A 286 0.26 9.46 -20.54
CA ARG A 286 0.81 8.27 -19.91
C ARG A 286 2.32 8.41 -19.70
N ASP A 287 2.74 8.30 -18.45
CA ASP A 287 4.13 8.37 -18.00
C ASP A 287 4.39 7.37 -16.86
N ARG A 288 5.67 7.06 -16.66
CA ARG A 288 6.15 6.44 -15.42
C ARG A 288 6.52 7.53 -14.44
N ILE A 289 5.77 7.67 -13.35
CA ILE A 289 6.04 8.68 -12.31
C ILE A 289 6.28 8.08 -10.92
N ASP A 290 6.04 6.79 -10.76
CA ASP A 290 6.31 6.03 -9.54
C ASP A 290 7.61 5.23 -9.69
N PHE A 291 8.52 5.40 -8.73
CA PHE A 291 9.86 4.83 -8.82
C PHE A 291 10.29 4.13 -7.54
N ILE A 292 11.19 3.16 -7.70
CA ILE A 292 12.02 2.62 -6.63
C ILE A 292 13.47 2.67 -7.12
N TYR A 293 14.30 3.37 -6.38
CA TYR A 293 15.74 3.50 -6.54
C TYR A 293 16.48 2.70 -5.47
N TYR A 294 17.69 2.24 -5.79
CA TYR A 294 18.54 1.58 -4.80
C TYR A 294 20.03 1.88 -5.04
N SER A 295 20.85 1.71 -3.99
CA SER A 295 22.30 1.88 -4.06
C SER A 295 23.01 0.60 -4.56
N GLN A 296 22.94 0.34 -5.87
CA GLN A 296 23.52 -0.87 -6.50
C GLN A 296 25.01 -1.09 -6.17
N GLN A 297 25.77 -0.01 -5.98
CA GLN A 297 27.18 -0.02 -5.65
C GLN A 297 27.50 -0.52 -4.23
N VAL A 298 26.52 -0.56 -3.32
CA VAL A 298 26.72 -1.06 -1.97
C VAL A 298 26.75 -2.58 -2.00
N GLU A 299 27.75 -3.18 -1.36
CA GLU A 299 27.94 -4.63 -1.36
C GLU A 299 26.77 -5.36 -0.70
N GLY A 300 26.35 -6.49 -1.27
CA GLY A 300 25.37 -7.37 -0.65
C GLY A 300 23.92 -6.88 -0.70
N ILE A 301 23.57 -5.97 -1.60
CA ILE A 301 22.20 -5.76 -2.07
C ILE A 301 22.14 -6.09 -3.57
N SER A 302 21.12 -6.83 -4.00
CA SER A 302 20.94 -7.20 -5.40
C SER A 302 19.47 -7.21 -5.79
N LEU A 303 19.15 -6.52 -6.88
CA LEU A 303 17.80 -6.48 -7.45
C LEU A 303 17.47 -7.80 -8.13
N GLN A 304 16.28 -8.35 -7.85
CA GLN A 304 15.80 -9.62 -8.39
C GLN A 304 14.65 -9.44 -9.37
N SER A 305 13.65 -8.63 -9.02
CA SER A 305 12.49 -8.39 -9.87
C SER A 305 11.95 -6.97 -9.69
N ALA A 306 11.20 -6.54 -10.71
CA ALA A 306 10.44 -5.30 -10.74
C ALA A 306 9.16 -5.55 -11.54
N ALA A 307 8.01 -5.12 -11.02
CA ALA A 307 6.70 -5.27 -11.66
C ALA A 307 5.71 -4.20 -11.22
N PHE A 308 4.81 -3.81 -12.12
CA PHE A 308 3.65 -2.99 -11.75
C PHE A 308 2.58 -3.87 -11.13
N VAL A 309 1.82 -3.31 -10.19
CA VAL A 309 0.73 -3.97 -9.50
C VAL A 309 -0.59 -3.40 -10.01
N GLY A 310 -1.50 -4.28 -10.41
CA GLY A 310 -2.81 -3.91 -10.92
C GLY A 310 -3.01 -4.28 -12.40
N PRO A 311 -4.01 -3.70 -13.08
CA PRO A 311 -4.26 -3.98 -14.49
C PRO A 311 -3.14 -3.47 -15.39
N ARG A 312 -3.08 -4.00 -16.61
CA ARG A 312 -2.24 -3.43 -17.66
C ARG A 312 -2.65 -1.99 -17.95
N PHE A 313 -1.66 -1.10 -18.13
CA PHE A 313 -1.89 0.34 -18.25
C PHE A 313 -2.78 0.74 -19.44
N ASN A 314 -2.83 -0.10 -20.47
CA ASN A 314 -3.58 0.11 -21.70
C ASN A 314 -4.94 -0.61 -21.72
N THR A 315 -5.34 -1.31 -20.64
CA THR A 315 -6.64 -1.99 -20.58
C THR A 315 -7.79 -0.99 -20.57
N TYR A 316 -7.65 0.10 -19.80
CA TYR A 316 -8.69 1.13 -19.60
C TYR A 316 -8.30 2.51 -20.14
N PHE A 317 -7.21 2.55 -20.90
CA PHE A 317 -6.70 3.74 -21.55
C PHE A 317 -6.37 3.41 -23.00
N SER A 318 -7.15 3.98 -23.93
CA SER A 318 -6.87 3.87 -25.36
C SER A 318 -6.12 5.11 -25.82
N GLY A 319 -4.92 4.93 -26.38
CA GLY A 319 -4.10 6.01 -26.94
C GLY A 319 -4.91 6.95 -27.86
N PRO A 320 -5.00 8.26 -27.55
CA PRO A 320 -5.79 9.22 -28.33
C PRO A 320 -5.35 9.38 -29.80
N ASP A 321 -4.13 8.95 -30.13
CA ASP A 321 -3.57 8.96 -31.48
C ASP A 321 -3.81 7.65 -32.26
N GLY A 322 -4.40 6.64 -31.62
CA GLY A 322 -4.69 5.33 -32.19
C GLY A 322 -3.46 4.46 -32.44
N GLN A 323 -2.29 4.78 -31.88
CA GLN A 323 -1.05 4.04 -32.15
C GLN A 323 -0.88 2.76 -31.30
N ASP A 324 -1.61 2.62 -30.19
CA ASP A 324 -1.50 1.50 -29.25
C ASP A 324 -1.46 0.10 -29.92
N PRO A 325 -2.28 -0.23 -30.93
CA PRO A 325 -2.25 -1.55 -31.57
C PRO A 325 -0.94 -1.88 -32.30
N HIS A 326 -0.08 -0.90 -32.56
CA HIS A 326 1.21 -1.08 -33.23
C HIS A 326 2.36 -1.39 -32.26
N HIS A 327 2.11 -1.34 -30.96
CA HIS A 327 3.11 -1.55 -29.94
C HIS A 327 3.02 -2.94 -29.31
N ASN A 328 4.18 -3.51 -28.97
CA ASN A 328 4.29 -4.78 -28.26
C ASN A 328 4.85 -4.51 -26.85
N TRP A 329 3.95 -4.18 -25.94
CA TRP A 329 4.28 -3.90 -24.55
C TRP A 329 4.56 -5.20 -23.78
N GLN A 330 5.62 -5.18 -22.99
CA GLN A 330 6.15 -6.34 -22.27
C GLN A 330 6.36 -6.02 -20.79
N ASP A 331 5.83 -4.90 -20.29
CA ASP A 331 5.93 -4.56 -18.88
C ASP A 331 5.39 -5.72 -18.02
N PRO A 332 6.14 -6.13 -16.98
CA PRO A 332 5.70 -7.15 -16.04
C PRO A 332 4.62 -6.61 -15.10
N TYR A 333 3.57 -7.41 -14.91
CA TYR A 333 2.46 -7.12 -14.02
C TYR A 333 2.29 -8.22 -12.99
N VAL A 334 1.89 -7.84 -11.78
CA VAL A 334 1.45 -8.73 -10.70
C VAL A 334 0.16 -8.19 -10.08
N GLY A 335 -0.56 -9.01 -9.33
CA GLY A 335 -1.73 -8.55 -8.59
C GLY A 335 -2.60 -9.68 -8.09
N ARG A 336 -3.46 -9.40 -7.11
CA ARG A 336 -4.34 -10.38 -6.47
C ARG A 336 -5.42 -10.95 -7.41
N LEU A 337 -5.88 -10.17 -8.39
CA LEU A 337 -6.91 -10.59 -9.33
C LEU A 337 -6.22 -11.08 -10.60
N VAL A 338 -6.16 -12.39 -10.77
CA VAL A 338 -5.51 -13.05 -11.91
C VAL A 338 -6.52 -13.87 -12.70
N ASN A 339 -6.39 -13.82 -14.02
CA ASN A 339 -7.11 -14.71 -14.91
C ASN A 339 -6.54 -16.13 -14.75
N SER A 340 -7.41 -17.12 -14.52
CA SER A 340 -6.98 -18.50 -14.26
C SER A 340 -6.34 -19.17 -15.47
N GLU A 341 -6.65 -18.75 -16.69
CA GLU A 341 -6.10 -19.32 -17.92
C GLU A 341 -4.77 -18.67 -18.31
N THR A 342 -4.70 -17.34 -18.29
CA THR A 342 -3.50 -16.61 -18.72
C THR A 342 -2.48 -16.41 -17.61
N GLN A 343 -2.89 -16.55 -16.34
CA GLN A 343 -2.09 -16.21 -15.15
C GLN A 343 -1.66 -14.74 -15.10
N GLU A 344 -2.33 -13.88 -15.88
CA GLU A 344 -2.07 -12.44 -15.92
C GLU A 344 -3.06 -11.67 -15.06
N PRO A 345 -2.67 -10.51 -14.50
CA PRO A 345 -3.58 -9.64 -13.77
C PRO A 345 -4.78 -9.19 -14.61
N GLU A 346 -5.99 -9.48 -14.13
CA GLU A 346 -7.26 -9.09 -14.75
C GLU A 346 -8.17 -8.46 -13.69
N TYR A 347 -8.29 -7.15 -13.74
CA TYR A 347 -9.10 -6.33 -12.86
C TYR A 347 -10.23 -5.71 -13.67
N GLY A 348 -11.41 -5.56 -13.10
CA GLY A 348 -12.38 -4.58 -13.58
C GLY A 348 -11.88 -3.15 -13.40
N ILE A 349 -12.49 -2.19 -14.11
CA ILE A 349 -12.06 -0.78 -14.15
C ILE A 349 -11.93 -0.10 -12.76
N TYR A 350 -12.70 -0.60 -11.78
CA TYR A 350 -12.74 -0.08 -10.41
C TYR A 350 -12.38 -1.13 -9.35
N ASP A 351 -11.75 -2.23 -9.75
CA ASP A 351 -11.31 -3.27 -8.79
C ASP A 351 -9.95 -2.94 -8.17
N PHE A 352 -9.14 -2.11 -8.84
CA PHE A 352 -7.87 -1.61 -8.34
C PHE A 352 -8.07 -0.29 -7.57
N PRO A 353 -7.58 -0.17 -6.33
CA PRO A 353 -8.00 0.87 -5.40
C PRO A 353 -7.18 2.17 -5.49
N SER A 354 -6.69 2.54 -6.67
CA SER A 354 -5.91 3.75 -6.90
C SER A 354 -6.11 4.25 -8.34
N ASP A 355 -5.68 5.48 -8.62
CA ASP A 355 -5.50 6.04 -9.97
C ASP A 355 -4.06 5.88 -10.50
N HIS A 356 -3.13 5.49 -9.63
CA HIS A 356 -1.81 5.01 -10.02
C HIS A 356 -1.80 3.48 -10.05
N LEU A 357 -1.00 2.88 -10.92
CA LEU A 357 -0.53 1.51 -10.72
C LEU A 357 0.53 1.51 -9.62
N TRP A 358 0.46 0.59 -8.66
CA TRP A 358 1.52 0.49 -7.67
C TRP A 358 2.75 -0.18 -8.27
N TYR A 359 3.90 -0.04 -7.62
CA TYR A 359 5.16 -0.57 -8.13
C TYR A 359 5.86 -1.43 -7.08
N GLN A 360 6.15 -2.69 -7.43
CA GLN A 360 6.83 -3.65 -6.58
C GLN A 360 8.23 -3.98 -7.12
N THR A 361 9.19 -4.07 -6.21
CA THR A 361 10.51 -4.63 -6.47
C THR A 361 10.87 -5.67 -5.41
N SER A 362 11.71 -6.64 -5.78
CA SER A 362 12.31 -7.55 -4.80
C SER A 362 13.83 -7.51 -4.86
N PHE A 363 14.45 -7.59 -3.69
CA PHE A 363 15.89 -7.59 -3.51
C PHE A 363 16.32 -8.84 -2.75
N ILE A 364 17.54 -9.33 -3.00
CA ILE A 364 18.28 -10.14 -2.03
C ILE A 364 19.25 -9.22 -1.32
N ILE A 365 19.17 -9.19 0.01
CA ILE A 365 20.08 -8.49 0.92
C ILE A 365 20.86 -9.54 1.71
N LYS A 366 22.18 -9.44 1.68
CA LYS A 366 23.09 -10.29 2.47
C LYS A 366 23.02 -9.86 3.93
N THR A 367 22.62 -10.75 4.83
CA THR A 367 22.39 -10.45 6.25
C THR A 367 23.19 -11.38 7.15
N PRO A 368 23.58 -10.94 8.37
CA PRO A 368 24.32 -11.77 9.32
C PRO A 368 23.43 -12.75 10.11
N SER A 369 22.10 -12.61 10.02
CA SER A 369 21.10 -13.44 10.68
C SER A 369 19.97 -13.80 9.71
N ASP A 370 19.15 -14.78 10.08
CA ASP A 370 17.90 -15.16 9.41
C ASP A 370 16.67 -14.43 9.98
N LYS A 371 16.85 -13.68 11.07
CA LYS A 371 15.81 -12.86 11.72
C LYS A 371 16.38 -11.60 12.38
N SER A 372 15.56 -10.57 12.50
CA SER A 372 15.86 -9.36 13.28
C SER A 372 15.78 -9.64 14.77
N THR A 373 16.61 -8.95 15.57
CA THR A 373 16.58 -9.04 17.04
C THR A 373 16.40 -7.69 17.72
N SER A 374 16.44 -6.59 16.95
CA SER A 374 16.21 -5.26 17.49
C SER A 374 14.75 -5.08 17.91
N VAL A 375 14.54 -4.35 19.00
CA VAL A 375 13.21 -3.82 19.34
C VAL A 375 12.96 -2.61 18.44
N SER A 376 11.81 -2.57 17.77
CA SER A 376 11.45 -1.41 16.95
C SER A 376 11.27 -0.19 17.84
N LEU A 377 11.81 0.94 17.38
CA LEU A 377 11.35 2.26 17.77
C LEU A 377 9.85 2.33 17.47
N ASP A 378 9.11 2.85 18.43
CA ASP A 378 7.70 3.09 18.29
C ASP A 378 7.38 4.45 18.89
N ASN A 379 7.24 5.45 18.01
CA ASN A 379 6.93 6.84 18.37
C ASN A 379 5.48 7.21 18.02
N ASN A 380 4.68 6.23 17.60
CA ASN A 380 3.30 6.48 17.22
C ASN A 380 2.42 6.48 18.47
N ALA A 381 1.38 7.31 18.42
CA ALA A 381 0.37 7.33 19.44
C ALA A 381 -0.31 5.96 19.55
N LYS A 382 -0.79 5.62 20.75
CA LYS A 382 -1.45 4.35 21.01
C LYS A 382 -2.64 4.50 21.93
N PHE A 383 -3.66 3.69 21.67
CA PHE A 383 -4.73 3.42 22.61
C PHE A 383 -4.26 2.34 23.60
N ASP A 384 -4.26 2.69 24.87
CA ASP A 384 -3.98 1.79 25.99
C ASP A 384 -5.18 1.71 26.93
N ASN A 385 -5.26 0.65 27.73
CA ASN A 385 -6.31 0.44 28.73
C ASN A 385 -7.73 0.63 28.15
N VAL A 386 -7.97 0.11 26.95
CA VAL A 386 -9.28 0.17 26.30
C VAL A 386 -10.23 -0.77 27.04
N LEU A 387 -11.27 -0.21 27.64
CA LEU A 387 -12.27 -0.94 28.42
C LEU A 387 -13.66 -0.57 27.93
N LEU A 388 -14.50 -1.59 27.77
CA LEU A 388 -15.90 -1.44 27.39
C LEU A 388 -16.81 -1.52 28.61
N SER A 389 -17.82 -0.66 28.66
CA SER A 389 -18.87 -0.65 29.67
C SER A 389 -20.20 -0.20 29.06
N VAL A 390 -21.27 -0.23 29.85
CA VAL A 390 -22.62 0.17 29.41
C VAL A 390 -22.97 1.53 29.98
N ALA A 391 -23.44 2.46 29.14
CA ALA A 391 -24.00 3.73 29.54
C ALA A 391 -25.45 3.83 29.05
N GLY A 392 -26.40 3.51 29.92
CA GLY A 392 -27.82 3.42 29.54
C GLY A 392 -28.04 2.24 28.58
N THR A 393 -28.38 2.53 27.32
CA THR A 393 -28.49 1.52 26.25
C THR A 393 -27.29 1.51 25.30
N ASP A 394 -26.37 2.46 25.45
CA ASP A 394 -25.26 2.70 24.53
C ASP A 394 -23.93 2.15 25.10
N LEU A 395 -22.96 1.93 24.20
CA LEU A 395 -21.63 1.43 24.57
C LEU A 395 -20.80 2.60 25.05
N GLN A 396 -20.19 2.45 26.21
CA GLN A 396 -19.15 3.35 26.66
C GLN A 396 -17.80 2.69 26.45
N VAL A 397 -16.87 3.43 25.87
CA VAL A 397 -15.48 3.03 25.72
C VAL A 397 -14.63 3.99 26.51
N THR A 398 -13.80 3.45 27.40
CA THR A 398 -12.79 4.22 28.12
C THR A 398 -11.41 3.77 27.69
N PHE A 399 -10.46 4.71 27.59
CA PHE A 399 -9.10 4.44 27.14
C PHE A 399 -8.15 5.53 27.62
N THR A 400 -6.84 5.26 27.52
CA THR A 400 -5.77 6.24 27.69
C THR A 400 -5.00 6.37 26.38
N LEU A 401 -4.57 7.59 26.04
CA LEU A 401 -3.70 7.84 24.88
C LEU A 401 -2.28 8.08 25.33
N ASN A 402 -1.35 7.28 24.81
CA ASN A 402 0.07 7.33 25.16
C ASN A 402 0.96 7.42 23.92
N ASN A 403 2.26 7.64 24.13
CA ASN A 403 3.32 7.50 23.12
C ASN A 403 3.21 8.40 21.86
N SER A 404 2.55 9.56 21.94
CA SER A 404 2.48 10.50 20.82
C SER A 404 3.72 11.41 20.77
N GLN A 405 4.38 11.49 19.62
CA GLN A 405 5.45 12.48 19.37
C GLN A 405 4.97 13.94 19.45
N TYR A 406 3.66 14.18 19.47
CA TYR A 406 3.04 15.50 19.53
C TYR A 406 2.44 15.85 20.89
N MET A 407 2.74 15.08 21.94
CA MET A 407 2.31 15.43 23.29
C MET A 407 2.75 16.86 23.66
N GLY A 408 1.82 17.65 24.21
CA GLY A 408 2.08 19.03 24.64
C GLY A 408 2.17 20.08 23.52
N THR A 409 1.81 19.75 22.28
CA THR A 409 1.66 20.71 21.17
C THR A 409 0.27 21.35 21.15
N ASP A 410 0.06 22.44 20.43
CA ASP A 410 -1.27 23.08 20.30
C ASP A 410 -2.17 22.41 19.23
N ILE A 411 -1.94 21.12 18.95
CA ILE A 411 -2.73 20.36 17.98
C ILE A 411 -4.03 19.87 18.65
N ASP A 412 -5.16 20.21 18.03
CA ASP A 412 -6.48 19.70 18.41
C ASP A 412 -6.69 18.32 17.79
N TYR A 413 -6.95 17.34 18.66
CA TYR A 413 -7.25 15.97 18.25
C TYR A 413 -8.73 15.68 18.47
N SER A 414 -9.22 14.65 17.79
CA SER A 414 -10.43 13.95 18.18
C SER A 414 -10.21 12.44 18.14
N VAL A 415 -10.90 11.71 19.00
CA VAL A 415 -11.05 10.27 18.81
C VAL A 415 -12.40 10.03 18.15
N ASN A 416 -12.36 9.56 16.92
CA ASN A 416 -13.55 9.27 16.12
C ASN A 416 -13.84 7.77 16.13
N VAL A 417 -15.11 7.40 16.15
CA VAL A 417 -15.58 6.03 15.97
C VAL A 417 -16.20 5.90 14.59
N SER A 418 -15.76 4.90 13.83
CA SER A 418 -16.22 4.64 12.47
C SER A 418 -16.11 3.15 12.13
N THR A 419 -16.60 2.77 10.94
CA THR A 419 -16.30 1.46 10.35
C THR A 419 -14.91 1.46 9.74
N LYS A 420 -14.27 0.29 9.63
CA LYS A 420 -12.96 0.17 8.96
C LYS A 420 -12.95 0.69 7.52
N SER A 421 -14.03 0.49 6.76
CA SER A 421 -14.22 0.97 5.38
C SER A 421 -14.41 2.48 5.23
N ALA A 422 -14.82 3.17 6.30
CA ALA A 422 -15.13 4.59 6.22
C ALA A 422 -13.86 5.45 6.06
N ALA A 423 -14.03 6.63 5.45
CA ALA A 423 -12.98 7.62 5.31
C ALA A 423 -12.35 7.99 6.68
N PRO A 424 -11.07 8.38 6.74
CA PRO A 424 -10.33 8.65 7.98
C PRO A 424 -11.01 9.64 8.95
N SER A 425 -11.69 10.66 8.41
CA SER A 425 -12.40 11.68 9.20
C SER A 425 -13.80 11.26 9.66
N ASP A 426 -14.30 10.08 9.25
CA ASP A 426 -15.63 9.61 9.65
C ASP A 426 -15.74 9.49 11.17
N GLN A 427 -16.87 9.97 11.67
CA GLN A 427 -17.22 10.00 13.10
C GLN A 427 -18.67 9.53 13.30
N SER A 428 -19.19 8.72 12.38
CA SER A 428 -20.59 8.27 12.38
C SER A 428 -20.96 7.46 13.63
N GLY A 429 -19.99 6.83 14.28
CA GLY A 429 -20.13 6.13 15.55
C GLY A 429 -19.93 7.00 16.80
N GLY A 430 -19.64 8.29 16.65
CA GLY A 430 -19.37 9.22 17.74
C GLY A 430 -17.95 9.79 17.70
N SER A 431 -17.74 10.89 18.42
CA SER A 431 -16.43 11.52 18.56
C SER A 431 -16.28 12.22 19.91
N VAL A 432 -15.03 12.32 20.39
CA VAL A 432 -14.65 13.13 21.54
C VAL A 432 -13.41 13.96 21.19
N SER A 433 -13.47 15.27 21.44
CA SER A 433 -12.31 16.15 21.27
C SER A 433 -11.28 15.90 22.37
N ILE A 434 -10.02 15.81 21.99
CA ILE A 434 -8.88 15.58 22.86
C ILE A 434 -7.94 16.77 22.78
N THR A 435 -7.68 17.39 23.91
CA THR A 435 -6.62 18.41 24.01
C THR A 435 -5.28 17.75 24.34
N SER A 436 -4.18 18.35 23.90
CA SER A 436 -2.83 17.76 24.02
C SER A 436 -2.30 17.59 25.45
N ASN A 437 -3.00 18.13 26.46
CA ASN A 437 -2.72 17.93 27.88
C ASN A 437 -3.51 16.76 28.49
N GLN A 438 -4.43 16.12 27.74
CA GLN A 438 -5.22 14.97 28.18
C GLN A 438 -4.54 13.62 27.91
N TYR A 439 -3.34 13.61 27.32
CA TYR A 439 -2.56 12.38 27.18
C TYR A 439 -2.23 11.76 28.55
N ASN A 440 -2.25 10.43 28.62
CA ASN A 440 -2.21 9.61 29.84
C ASN A 440 -3.41 9.76 30.80
N GLN A 441 -4.39 10.62 30.49
CA GLN A 441 -5.64 10.69 31.26
C GLN A 441 -6.64 9.68 30.70
N GLN A 442 -7.50 9.14 31.57
CA GLN A 442 -8.60 8.31 31.14
C GLN A 442 -9.63 9.18 30.41
N ILE A 443 -9.90 8.82 29.16
CA ILE A 443 -10.88 9.44 28.29
C ILE A 443 -12.07 8.50 28.16
N SER A 444 -13.27 9.05 27.99
CA SER A 444 -14.50 8.29 27.76
C SER A 444 -15.19 8.77 26.49
N LEU A 445 -15.75 7.83 25.74
CA LEU A 445 -16.53 8.05 24.53
C LEU A 445 -17.77 7.17 24.54
N ILE A 446 -18.91 7.69 24.10
CA ILE A 446 -20.16 6.93 23.95
C ILE A 446 -20.35 6.59 22.48
N ILE A 447 -20.52 5.30 22.19
CA ILE A 447 -20.88 4.76 20.89
C ILE A 447 -22.37 4.39 20.92
N PRO A 448 -23.22 5.08 20.16
CA PRO A 448 -24.66 4.84 20.20
C PRO A 448 -25.03 3.42 19.76
N LYS A 449 -25.93 2.75 20.49
CA LYS A 449 -26.45 1.43 20.11
C LYS A 449 -27.05 1.43 18.71
N ARG A 450 -27.72 2.52 18.31
CA ARG A 450 -28.27 2.66 16.94
C ARG A 450 -27.21 2.53 15.85
N PHE A 451 -25.98 3.01 16.09
CA PHE A 451 -24.87 2.90 15.14
C PHE A 451 -24.36 1.46 15.15
N LEU A 452 -24.12 0.88 16.33
CA LEU A 452 -23.67 -0.51 16.44
C LEU A 452 -24.66 -1.48 15.76
N THR A 453 -25.96 -1.31 15.98
CA THR A 453 -27.01 -2.11 15.31
C THR A 453 -26.98 -1.96 13.78
N SER A 454 -26.66 -0.79 13.24
CA SER A 454 -26.59 -0.61 11.78
C SER A 454 -25.33 -1.20 11.14
N GLN A 455 -24.27 -1.45 11.92
CA GLN A 455 -23.00 -1.99 11.43
C GLN A 455 -22.80 -3.48 11.70
N PHE A 456 -23.60 -4.05 12.61
CA PHE A 456 -23.49 -5.43 13.08
C PHE A 456 -23.29 -6.45 11.94
N GLU A 457 -22.25 -7.28 12.07
CA GLU A 457 -21.81 -8.34 11.13
C GLU A 457 -21.38 -7.90 9.73
N ASN A 458 -21.50 -6.61 9.39
CA ASN A 458 -21.13 -6.08 8.07
C ASN A 458 -19.81 -5.31 8.08
N ASN A 459 -19.44 -4.70 9.22
CA ASN A 459 -18.24 -3.90 9.33
C ASN A 459 -17.59 -4.04 10.72
N ASP A 460 -16.27 -4.08 10.77
CA ASP A 460 -15.52 -3.92 12.02
C ASP A 460 -15.55 -2.46 12.46
N ILE A 461 -15.62 -2.24 13.78
CA ILE A 461 -15.64 -0.91 14.40
C ILE A 461 -14.23 -0.52 14.82
N GLN A 462 -13.86 0.73 14.60
CA GLN A 462 -12.53 1.24 14.90
C GLN A 462 -12.59 2.59 15.62
N LEU A 463 -11.76 2.74 16.64
CA LEU A 463 -11.38 4.03 17.22
C LEU A 463 -10.21 4.62 16.42
N ARG A 464 -10.27 5.91 16.09
CA ARG A 464 -9.24 6.60 15.32
C ARG A 464 -8.83 7.87 16.03
N LEU A 465 -7.56 7.98 16.43
CA LEU A 465 -6.99 9.25 16.88
C LEU A 465 -6.72 10.10 15.65
N PHE A 466 -7.58 11.08 15.43
CA PHE A 466 -7.63 11.91 14.25
C PHE A 466 -7.20 13.34 14.59
N HIS A 467 -6.53 14.00 13.64
CA HIS A 467 -6.45 15.45 13.62
C HIS A 467 -6.57 15.97 12.19
N ASN A 468 -7.06 17.19 12.05
CA ASN A 468 -7.18 17.84 10.75
C ASN A 468 -5.90 18.62 10.44
N ASN A 469 -5.14 18.18 9.44
CA ASN A 469 -3.94 18.87 8.95
C ASN A 469 -4.20 19.56 7.59
N GLY A 470 -5.34 20.26 7.48
CA GLY A 470 -5.72 21.00 6.29
C GLY A 470 -6.18 20.08 5.15
N ALA A 471 -5.42 20.04 4.06
CA ALA A 471 -5.80 19.26 2.87
C ALA A 471 -5.55 17.75 3.03
N SER A 472 -4.74 17.34 4.01
CA SER A 472 -4.43 15.94 4.28
C SER A 472 -4.86 15.58 5.70
N PRO A 473 -6.04 14.97 5.89
CA PRO A 473 -6.41 14.43 7.19
C PRO A 473 -5.35 13.43 7.70
N ARG A 474 -5.22 13.28 9.02
CA ARG A 474 -4.26 12.35 9.61
C ARG A 474 -4.88 11.52 10.72
N VAL A 475 -4.53 10.24 10.72
CA VAL A 475 -4.84 9.29 11.79
C VAL A 475 -3.51 8.84 12.40
N ASP A 476 -3.28 9.18 13.66
CA ASP A 476 -2.02 8.88 14.35
C ASP A 476 -2.04 7.50 15.02
N ALA A 477 -3.22 7.00 15.36
CA ALA A 477 -3.42 5.72 16.01
C ALA A 477 -4.80 5.15 15.67
N VAL A 478 -4.90 3.82 15.70
CA VAL A 478 -6.17 3.11 15.62
C VAL A 478 -6.29 2.05 16.70
N HIS A 479 -7.53 1.67 17.02
CA HIS A 479 -7.82 0.50 17.84
C HIS A 479 -9.12 -0.15 17.36
N ASP A 480 -9.06 -1.44 17.05
CA ASP A 480 -10.21 -2.20 16.59
C ASP A 480 -11.02 -2.71 17.77
N LEU A 481 -12.34 -2.55 17.70
CA LEU A 481 -13.27 -3.10 18.68
C LEU A 481 -13.87 -4.39 18.12
N SER A 482 -13.70 -5.51 18.82
CA SER A 482 -14.21 -6.78 18.35
C SER A 482 -15.71 -6.93 18.65
N TRP A 483 -16.45 -7.48 17.69
CA TRP A 483 -17.87 -7.81 17.90
C TRP A 483 -18.13 -8.74 19.08
N PRO A 484 -17.30 -9.76 19.37
CA PRO A 484 -17.44 -10.55 20.59
C PRO A 484 -17.42 -9.72 21.88
N GLU A 485 -16.52 -8.73 21.98
CA GLU A 485 -16.43 -7.85 23.15
C GLU A 485 -17.62 -6.88 23.23
N ILE A 486 -18.04 -6.32 22.09
CA ILE A 486 -19.21 -5.44 22.01
C ILE A 486 -20.48 -6.19 22.45
N ASN A 487 -20.70 -7.40 21.92
CA ASN A 487 -21.87 -8.24 22.21
C ASN A 487 -21.90 -8.74 23.66
N ALA A 488 -20.74 -8.85 24.31
CA ALA A 488 -20.67 -9.19 25.72
C ALA A 488 -21.13 -8.04 26.64
N MET A 489 -21.04 -6.79 26.16
CA MET A 489 -21.41 -5.61 26.94
C MET A 489 -22.86 -5.19 26.71
N ILE A 490 -23.29 -5.17 25.46
CA ILE A 490 -24.60 -4.66 25.08
C ILE A 490 -25.36 -5.69 24.29
N ASP A 491 -26.53 -6.03 24.80
CA ASP A 491 -27.55 -6.65 23.99
C ASP A 491 -28.02 -5.61 22.96
N LEU A 492 -27.54 -5.75 21.72
CA LEU A 492 -28.00 -4.93 20.60
C LEU A 492 -29.48 -5.18 20.25
N GLY A 493 -30.16 -5.99 21.05
CA GLY A 493 -31.40 -6.65 20.71
C GLY A 493 -31.05 -7.80 19.80
N ALA A 494 -31.51 -9.00 20.12
CA ALA A 494 -31.56 -10.04 19.12
C ALA A 494 -32.43 -9.55 17.95
N THR A 495 -31.83 -8.93 16.93
CA THR A 495 -32.03 -9.51 15.63
C THR A 495 -31.23 -10.79 15.70
N THR A 496 -31.92 -11.90 15.96
CA THR A 496 -31.37 -13.19 15.54
C THR A 496 -31.22 -13.03 14.02
N ASN A 497 -30.07 -12.52 13.57
CA ASN A 497 -29.83 -12.31 12.15
C ASN A 497 -29.94 -13.67 11.53
N THR A 498 -30.86 -13.78 10.58
CA THR A 498 -30.94 -14.93 9.72
C THR A 498 -29.54 -15.16 9.18
N ASN A 499 -28.97 -16.32 9.48
CA ASN A 499 -27.62 -16.68 9.12
C ASN A 499 -27.67 -17.89 8.22
N ILE A 500 -26.76 -17.94 7.25
CA ILE A 500 -26.52 -19.13 6.45
C ILE A 500 -25.01 -19.31 6.24
N ARG A 501 -24.53 -20.54 6.42
CA ARG A 501 -23.15 -20.93 6.17
C ARG A 501 -23.06 -22.27 5.45
N ALA A 502 -22.07 -22.42 4.59
CA ALA A 502 -21.68 -23.73 4.10
C ALA A 502 -20.87 -24.46 5.18
N SER A 503 -20.98 -25.79 5.28
CA SER A 503 -20.19 -26.59 6.22
C SER A 503 -18.67 -26.56 5.94
N LYS A 504 -18.27 -26.23 4.72
CA LYS A 504 -16.88 -26.02 4.28
C LYS A 504 -16.80 -24.77 3.41
N ALA A 505 -15.62 -24.15 3.37
CA ALA A 505 -15.33 -23.07 2.42
C ALA A 505 -15.00 -23.62 1.02
N VAL A 506 -14.51 -24.86 0.95
CA VAL A 506 -14.05 -25.54 -0.27
C VAL A 506 -14.60 -26.96 -0.30
N TYR A 507 -15.12 -27.37 -1.45
CA TYR A 507 -15.70 -28.69 -1.72
C TYR A 507 -15.10 -29.29 -2.98
N GLY A 508 -15.01 -30.62 -3.05
CA GLY A 508 -14.65 -31.31 -4.29
C GLY A 508 -15.78 -31.25 -5.32
N VAL A 509 -15.45 -31.36 -6.61
CA VAL A 509 -16.45 -31.54 -7.68
C VAL A 509 -17.42 -32.69 -7.36
N ASN A 510 -18.72 -32.42 -7.48
CA ASN A 510 -19.83 -33.32 -7.10
C ASN A 510 -19.93 -33.67 -5.60
N GLU A 511 -19.12 -33.10 -4.73
CA GLU A 511 -19.30 -33.22 -3.29
C GLU A 511 -20.63 -32.58 -2.84
N SER A 512 -21.26 -33.15 -1.81
CA SER A 512 -22.49 -32.60 -1.25
C SER A 512 -22.24 -31.32 -0.48
N ILE A 513 -22.91 -30.23 -0.87
CA ILE A 513 -22.85 -28.94 -0.19
C ILE A 513 -23.89 -28.92 0.92
N VAL A 514 -23.44 -28.80 2.16
CA VAL A 514 -24.33 -28.71 3.32
C VAL A 514 -24.46 -27.25 3.75
N ALA A 515 -25.66 -26.70 3.54
CA ALA A 515 -26.08 -25.37 3.97
C ALA A 515 -26.65 -25.46 5.38
N ASN A 516 -26.00 -24.84 6.37
CA ASN A 516 -26.55 -24.69 7.71
C ASN A 516 -27.11 -23.29 7.85
N PHE A 517 -28.35 -23.19 8.32
CA PHE A 517 -28.99 -21.91 8.58
C PHE A 517 -29.49 -21.86 10.01
N SER A 518 -29.53 -20.65 10.56
CA SER A 518 -30.12 -20.36 11.85
C SER A 518 -30.86 -19.05 11.79
N ASN A 519 -31.76 -18.84 12.75
CA ASN A 519 -32.48 -17.59 12.93
C ASN A 519 -33.29 -17.12 11.70
N ALA A 520 -33.77 -18.04 10.86
CA ALA A 520 -34.65 -17.71 9.75
C ALA A 520 -36.03 -17.23 10.26
N PRO A 521 -36.77 -16.39 9.51
CA PRO A 521 -38.03 -15.78 9.95
C PRO A 521 -39.14 -16.79 10.29
N GLY A 522 -39.04 -18.03 9.79
CA GLY A 522 -39.99 -19.10 10.07
C GLY A 522 -41.21 -19.06 9.17
N ASN A 523 -41.16 -18.36 8.02
CA ASN A 523 -42.22 -18.46 7.04
C ASN A 523 -42.15 -19.84 6.38
N ALA A 524 -43.32 -20.45 6.14
CA ALA A 524 -43.41 -21.77 5.51
C ALA A 524 -42.70 -21.84 4.14
N LYS A 525 -42.50 -20.70 3.48
CA LYS A 525 -41.88 -20.59 2.15
C LYS A 525 -40.56 -19.81 2.13
N ASP A 526 -39.89 -19.66 3.27
CA ASP A 526 -38.48 -19.23 3.25
C ASP A 526 -37.65 -20.29 2.50
N TRP A 527 -36.64 -19.89 1.75
CA TRP A 527 -35.92 -20.81 0.85
C TRP A 527 -34.45 -20.46 0.65
N ILE A 528 -33.65 -21.49 0.37
CA ILE A 528 -32.21 -21.40 0.12
C ILE A 528 -31.95 -21.65 -1.36
N GLY A 529 -31.11 -20.83 -1.99
CA GLY A 529 -30.66 -21.00 -3.37
C GLY A 529 -29.15 -20.94 -3.54
N ILE A 530 -28.63 -21.64 -4.54
CA ILE A 530 -27.24 -21.61 -4.99
C ILE A 530 -27.13 -20.79 -6.27
N TYR A 531 -26.15 -19.90 -6.33
CA TYR A 531 -25.88 -19.00 -7.44
C TYR A 531 -24.39 -18.99 -7.78
N TYR A 532 -24.03 -18.61 -9.00
CA TYR A 532 -22.64 -18.24 -9.25
C TYR A 532 -22.31 -16.94 -8.52
N LYS A 533 -21.07 -16.82 -8.07
CA LYS A 533 -20.56 -15.57 -7.51
C LYS A 533 -20.68 -14.45 -8.56
N GLY A 534 -21.16 -13.29 -8.12
CA GLY A 534 -21.47 -12.15 -8.99
C GLY A 534 -22.91 -12.09 -9.52
N ASN A 535 -23.73 -13.13 -9.38
CA ASN A 535 -25.15 -13.03 -9.78
C ASN A 535 -25.96 -12.10 -8.84
N PRO A 536 -26.90 -11.29 -9.36
CA PRO A 536 -27.77 -10.46 -8.54
C PRO A 536 -28.75 -11.30 -7.69
N SER A 537 -29.30 -10.73 -6.62
CA SER A 537 -30.23 -11.42 -5.72
C SER A 537 -31.69 -11.04 -5.92
N ASP A 538 -32.01 -10.28 -6.95
CA ASP A 538 -33.32 -9.65 -7.20
C ASP A 538 -34.31 -10.53 -8.01
N GLY A 539 -33.90 -11.77 -8.34
CA GLY A 539 -34.69 -12.71 -9.12
C GLY A 539 -34.57 -12.54 -10.64
N SER A 540 -33.69 -11.66 -11.12
CA SER A 540 -33.38 -11.53 -12.56
C SER A 540 -32.60 -12.72 -13.13
N VAL A 541 -31.91 -13.46 -12.27
CA VAL A 541 -31.19 -14.70 -12.59
C VAL A 541 -31.75 -15.83 -11.72
N TYR A 542 -32.05 -16.98 -12.33
CA TYR A 542 -32.51 -18.16 -11.60
C TYR A 542 -31.38 -18.82 -10.82
N SER A 543 -31.70 -19.41 -9.66
CA SER A 543 -30.76 -20.24 -8.91
C SER A 543 -30.39 -21.49 -9.71
N ILE A 544 -29.17 -21.97 -9.48
CA ILE A 544 -28.66 -23.24 -10.03
C ILE A 544 -29.42 -24.41 -9.41
N ASP A 545 -29.63 -24.34 -8.10
CA ASP A 545 -30.43 -25.29 -7.31
C ASP A 545 -31.04 -24.55 -6.11
N TRP A 546 -32.18 -25.03 -5.59
CA TRP A 546 -32.89 -24.39 -4.48
C TRP A 546 -33.77 -25.37 -3.69
N GLN A 547 -33.99 -25.06 -2.41
CA GLN A 547 -34.87 -25.82 -1.52
C GLN A 547 -35.58 -24.90 -0.52
N TYR A 548 -36.85 -25.16 -0.20
CA TYR A 548 -37.54 -24.52 0.92
C TYR A 548 -36.96 -24.97 2.26
N ILE A 549 -37.07 -24.12 3.28
CA ILE A 549 -36.74 -24.46 4.67
C ILE A 549 -37.95 -24.85 5.52
N ASP A 550 -39.16 -24.84 4.93
CA ASP A 550 -40.40 -25.39 5.50
C ASP A 550 -40.79 -24.80 6.87
N GLY A 551 -40.59 -23.49 7.06
CA GLY A 551 -40.89 -22.79 8.31
C GLY A 551 -39.91 -23.08 9.45
N GLN A 552 -38.84 -23.84 9.19
CA GLN A 552 -37.77 -24.04 10.16
C GLN A 552 -37.03 -22.71 10.37
N THR A 553 -36.85 -22.33 11.62
CA THR A 553 -36.04 -21.16 11.97
C THR A 553 -34.55 -21.52 12.05
N SER A 554 -34.19 -22.80 12.15
CA SER A 554 -32.81 -23.30 12.10
C SER A 554 -32.78 -24.72 11.56
N GLY A 555 -31.70 -25.09 10.86
CA GLY A 555 -31.59 -26.42 10.27
C GLY A 555 -30.49 -26.50 9.22
N LYS A 556 -30.59 -27.53 8.38
CA LYS A 556 -29.68 -27.71 7.25
C LYS A 556 -30.41 -28.14 5.98
N ARG A 557 -29.83 -27.80 4.82
CA ARG A 557 -30.20 -28.31 3.49
C ARG A 557 -28.96 -28.82 2.78
N THR A 558 -29.13 -29.82 1.93
CA THR A 558 -28.01 -30.46 1.22
C THR A 558 -28.25 -30.39 -0.27
N PHE A 559 -27.25 -29.92 -1.00
CA PHE A 559 -27.24 -29.76 -2.45
C PHE A 559 -26.12 -30.61 -3.06
N THR A 560 -26.26 -31.01 -4.32
CA THR A 560 -25.30 -31.90 -5.01
C THR A 560 -25.16 -31.55 -6.47
N GLY A 561 -24.09 -32.03 -7.12
CA GLY A 561 -23.95 -31.94 -8.59
C GLY A 561 -23.41 -30.61 -9.10
N LEU A 562 -22.70 -29.84 -8.26
CA LEU A 562 -22.01 -28.63 -8.69
C LEU A 562 -20.67 -28.97 -9.38
N LYS A 563 -20.37 -28.23 -10.43
CA LYS A 563 -19.07 -28.23 -11.12
C LYS A 563 -18.09 -27.30 -10.40
N ALA A 564 -16.82 -27.35 -10.78
CA ALA A 564 -15.82 -26.41 -10.27
C ALA A 564 -16.26 -24.95 -10.54
N GLY A 565 -16.04 -24.06 -9.57
CA GLY A 565 -16.42 -22.65 -9.63
C GLY A 565 -16.65 -22.01 -8.26
N GLU A 566 -16.85 -20.69 -8.28
CA GLU A 566 -17.18 -19.91 -7.08
C GLU A 566 -18.69 -19.67 -6.99
N TYR A 567 -19.26 -19.94 -5.81
CA TYR A 567 -20.71 -19.91 -5.60
C TYR A 567 -21.12 -19.06 -4.42
N LEU A 568 -22.37 -18.62 -4.45
CA LEU A 568 -23.09 -17.99 -3.34
C LEU A 568 -24.22 -18.89 -2.88
N LEU A 569 -24.32 -19.07 -1.58
CA LEU A 569 -25.45 -19.71 -0.91
C LEU A 569 -26.29 -18.61 -0.26
N ARG A 570 -27.55 -18.49 -0.65
CA ARG A 570 -28.43 -17.38 -0.25
C ARG A 570 -29.72 -17.88 0.38
N LEU A 571 -30.18 -17.21 1.42
CA LEU A 571 -31.46 -17.45 2.09
C LEU A 571 -32.41 -16.28 1.81
N PHE A 572 -33.63 -16.58 1.38
CA PHE A 572 -34.64 -15.62 0.95
C PHE A 572 -35.96 -15.76 1.69
N GLU A 573 -36.69 -14.66 1.79
CA GLU A 573 -37.96 -14.57 2.53
C GLU A 573 -39.17 -15.01 1.69
N ASN A 574 -39.95 -15.95 2.22
CA ASN A 574 -41.35 -16.22 1.88
C ASN A 574 -41.68 -16.25 0.36
N ASN A 575 -40.98 -17.09 -0.41
CA ASN A 575 -41.14 -17.25 -1.85
C ASN A 575 -40.87 -15.97 -2.69
N GLY A 576 -40.26 -14.96 -2.09
CA GLY A 576 -39.75 -13.76 -2.75
C GLY A 576 -38.23 -13.78 -2.88
N TYR A 577 -37.67 -12.70 -3.43
CA TYR A 577 -36.23 -12.50 -3.63
C TYR A 577 -35.63 -11.46 -2.65
N LYS A 578 -36.32 -11.19 -1.54
CA LYS A 578 -35.74 -10.40 -0.44
C LYS A 578 -34.66 -11.25 0.22
N LEU A 579 -33.40 -10.87 0.01
CA LEU A 579 -32.25 -11.55 0.58
C LEU A 579 -32.21 -11.35 2.10
N LEU A 580 -32.13 -12.45 2.84
CA LEU A 580 -32.05 -12.46 4.29
C LEU A 580 -30.62 -12.71 4.79
N ALA A 581 -29.89 -13.60 4.11
CA ALA A 581 -28.52 -13.97 4.45
C ALA A 581 -27.80 -14.56 3.25
N GLN A 582 -26.46 -14.47 3.22
CA GLN A 582 -25.66 -15.19 2.24
C GLN A 582 -24.27 -15.57 2.74
N THR A 583 -23.65 -16.53 2.07
CA THR A 583 -22.24 -16.88 2.24
C THR A 583 -21.64 -17.32 0.89
N SER A 584 -20.32 -17.37 0.79
CA SER A 584 -19.63 -17.87 -0.40
C SER A 584 -18.92 -19.20 -0.11
N PHE A 585 -18.76 -20.02 -1.15
CA PHE A 585 -17.95 -21.24 -1.10
C PHE A 585 -17.40 -21.55 -2.51
N VAL A 586 -16.36 -22.36 -2.55
CA VAL A 586 -15.69 -22.78 -3.79
C VAL A 586 -15.88 -24.28 -3.98
N VAL A 587 -16.04 -24.70 -5.24
CA VAL A 587 -15.93 -26.09 -5.67
C VAL A 587 -14.70 -26.21 -6.56
N GLU A 588 -13.80 -27.16 -6.25
CA GLU A 588 -12.56 -27.41 -7.01
C GLU A 588 -12.32 -28.89 -7.31
#